data_AF-A0A1W6LP76-F1
#
_entry.id   AF-A0A1W6LP76-F1
#
_cell.length_a   1.000
_cell.length_b   1.000
_cell.length_c   1.000
_cell.angle_alpha   90.00
_cell.angle_beta   90.00
_cell.angle_gamma   90.00
#
_symmetry.space_group_name_H-M   'P 1'
#
loop_
_entity.id
_entity.type
_entity.pdbx_description
1 polymer ?
#
loop_
_entity_poly.entity_id
_entity_poly.type
_entity_poly.pdbx_seq_one_letter_code
_entity_poly.pdbx_strand_id
1 'polypeptide(L)'
;MSYLTVPVCEKKKKDFSKRIDKLASSGAEALELRFDFLSKFDLDDVRSFTRQAADTGLKVICTCRDRREGGKNGMSKEFRVSVLREAALSGADFVDCEFANFEGDFKNLLQTAEAESDCRLILSAHNFDGRFESLRGQYDKMQQAAPDAVIKIAYQADNINQCFECFDVLKVRRADAVILAMGEAGKITRILAPKIGSFFCYASKGGKQTAPGQIPLKQMKKLYRFNEINEHTELYGIIASPVEHSMSPLIYNKTFKKEGSSSVFLPLLLEEGTDNFNAFLDNVLSRPWLSFKGFSVTLPHKTNAFDYAARKGELTERAKKIGAVNTLKTSFLIGENTDYSGAQRPLEEAAGELNGMKTAVLGAGGAAKAVVAALTDKGAEVTIFNRTLSKAEALAEQFGCKACQIGYFPMGEAFEVVVNCTSLGMSPKVEACPIDTTFLQKGCIVFDTVYNPPETRLLKEAEQVGARPLGGIEMFVQQAVEQYNFLTGREMNKDYIRKKVLKKIKQ
;
A
#
# COMPACT_ATOMS: atom_id res chain seq x y z
N MET A 1 -3.94 4.69 22.53
CA MET A 1 -4.81 3.72 21.83
C MET A 1 -5.47 4.44 20.66
N SER A 2 -5.62 3.79 19.51
CA SER A 2 -6.24 4.38 18.30
C SER A 2 -7.52 3.64 17.96
N TYR A 3 -8.64 4.34 17.85
CA TYR A 3 -9.92 3.71 17.52
C TYR A 3 -10.16 3.70 16.01
N LEU A 4 -10.55 2.53 15.48
CA LEU A 4 -10.94 2.37 14.09
C LEU A 4 -12.41 2.77 13.87
N THR A 5 -12.59 3.99 13.39
CA THR A 5 -13.87 4.65 13.16
C THR A 5 -14.47 4.26 11.81
N VAL A 6 -15.77 3.98 11.79
CA VAL A 6 -16.53 3.80 10.55
C VAL A 6 -17.66 4.84 10.46
N PRO A 7 -17.74 5.60 9.37
CA PRO A 7 -18.79 6.59 9.18
C PRO A 7 -20.14 5.94 8.86
N VAL A 8 -21.19 6.56 9.39
CA VAL A 8 -22.61 6.37 9.05
C VAL A 8 -23.03 7.57 8.22
N CYS A 9 -23.33 7.35 6.94
CA CYS A 9 -23.48 8.41 5.93
C CYS A 9 -24.68 8.16 5.00
N GLU A 10 -25.71 7.51 5.53
CA GLU A 10 -26.92 7.14 4.83
C GLU A 10 -27.87 8.33 4.73
N LYS A 11 -28.46 8.55 3.54
CA LYS A 11 -29.30 9.73 3.29
C LYS A 11 -30.68 9.65 3.94
N LYS A 12 -31.20 8.43 4.12
CA LYS A 12 -32.54 8.15 4.65
C LYS A 12 -32.44 7.71 6.11
N LYS A 13 -33.29 8.27 6.97
CA LYS A 13 -33.40 7.94 8.41
C LYS A 13 -33.39 6.42 8.69
N LYS A 14 -34.24 5.67 7.98
CA LYS A 14 -34.35 4.20 8.12
C LYS A 14 -33.03 3.48 7.81
N ASP A 15 -32.31 3.92 6.79
CA ASP A 15 -31.04 3.31 6.40
C ASP A 15 -29.90 3.72 7.35
N PHE A 16 -29.97 4.94 7.88
CA PHE A 16 -29.05 5.47 8.89
C PHE A 16 -29.12 4.65 10.19
N SER A 17 -30.32 4.47 10.74
CA SER A 17 -30.55 3.63 11.92
C SER A 17 -30.07 2.18 11.69
N LYS A 18 -30.48 1.55 10.59
CA LYS A 18 -30.02 0.19 10.24
C LYS A 18 -28.51 0.08 10.09
N ARG A 19 -27.85 1.15 9.64
CA ARG A 19 -26.39 1.17 9.48
C ARG A 19 -25.70 1.14 10.84
N ILE A 20 -26.21 1.88 11.84
CA ILE A 20 -25.70 1.87 13.22
C ILE A 20 -25.70 0.42 13.75
N ASP A 21 -26.85 -0.25 13.70
CA ASP A 21 -26.99 -1.63 14.18
C ASP A 21 -26.04 -2.60 13.47
N LYS A 22 -25.92 -2.46 12.13
CA LYS A 22 -25.03 -3.29 11.32
C LYS A 22 -23.55 -3.05 11.61
N LEU A 23 -23.18 -1.90 12.16
CA LEU A 23 -21.80 -1.57 12.48
C LEU A 23 -21.38 -2.06 13.85
N ALA A 24 -22.31 -2.14 14.82
CA ALA A 24 -22.07 -2.62 16.18
C ALA A 24 -21.30 -3.96 16.22
N SER A 25 -21.69 -4.93 15.38
CA SER A 25 -21.10 -6.27 15.34
C SER A 25 -20.00 -6.45 14.28
N SER A 26 -19.44 -5.35 13.73
CA SER A 26 -18.56 -5.44 12.56
C SER A 26 -17.08 -5.32 12.81
N GLY A 27 -16.72 -5.12 14.08
CA GLY A 27 -15.37 -4.77 14.49
C GLY A 27 -15.04 -3.30 14.21
N ALA A 28 -16.02 -2.40 14.08
CA ALA A 28 -15.74 -0.98 14.29
C ALA A 28 -15.46 -0.75 15.78
N GLU A 29 -14.68 0.28 16.12
CA GLU A 29 -14.41 0.68 17.51
C GLU A 29 -15.01 2.05 17.83
N ALA A 30 -15.28 2.83 16.79
CA ALA A 30 -16.03 4.05 16.86
C ALA A 30 -16.98 4.18 15.66
N LEU A 31 -18.08 4.89 15.85
CA LEU A 31 -19.01 5.28 14.80
C LEU A 31 -18.93 6.80 14.61
N GLU A 32 -18.84 7.27 13.38
CA GLU A 32 -19.01 8.70 13.06
C GLU A 32 -20.40 8.90 12.43
N LEU A 33 -21.32 9.48 13.19
CA LEU A 33 -22.65 9.85 12.72
C LEU A 33 -22.57 11.15 11.90
N ARG A 34 -22.64 11.03 10.57
CA ARG A 34 -22.61 12.16 9.65
C ARG A 34 -24.02 12.68 9.38
N PHE A 35 -24.53 13.51 10.29
CA PHE A 35 -25.87 14.11 10.16
C PHE A 35 -26.00 14.96 8.88
N ASP A 36 -24.90 15.53 8.39
CA ASP A 36 -24.89 16.30 7.14
C ASP A 36 -25.20 15.49 5.87
N PHE A 37 -25.27 14.16 5.96
CA PHE A 37 -25.72 13.29 4.86
C PHE A 37 -27.24 13.05 4.86
N LEU A 38 -27.93 13.19 6.00
CA LEU A 38 -29.38 12.97 6.10
C LEU A 38 -30.14 14.05 5.33
N SER A 39 -31.02 13.63 4.42
CA SER A 39 -31.75 14.57 3.55
C SER A 39 -32.79 15.41 4.29
N LYS A 40 -33.39 14.86 5.35
CA LYS A 40 -34.36 15.54 6.24
C LYS A 40 -34.25 14.92 7.62
N PHE A 41 -34.06 15.75 8.64
CA PHE A 41 -34.05 15.35 10.05
C PHE A 41 -34.24 16.57 10.95
N ASP A 42 -34.59 16.33 12.21
CA ASP A 42 -34.75 17.30 13.28
C ASP A 42 -33.91 16.90 14.51
N LEU A 43 -34.02 17.66 15.61
CA LEU A 43 -33.25 17.39 16.82
C LEU A 43 -33.69 16.12 17.56
N ASP A 44 -34.96 15.70 17.43
CA ASP A 44 -35.41 14.44 18.03
C ASP A 44 -34.80 13.24 17.30
N ASP A 45 -34.60 13.32 15.98
CA ASP A 45 -33.82 12.33 15.24
C ASP A 45 -32.35 12.29 15.72
N VAL A 46 -31.73 13.45 15.98
CA VAL A 46 -30.35 13.54 16.48
C VAL A 46 -30.24 12.83 17.82
N ARG A 47 -31.15 13.13 18.75
CA ARG A 47 -31.22 12.46 20.05
C ARG A 47 -31.38 10.96 19.91
N SER A 48 -32.32 10.52 19.08
CA SER A 48 -32.63 9.11 18.86
C SER A 48 -31.44 8.34 18.28
N PHE A 49 -30.82 8.83 17.20
CA PHE A 49 -29.68 8.15 16.58
C PHE A 49 -28.42 8.17 17.44
N THR A 50 -28.19 9.25 18.18
CA THR A 50 -27.04 9.34 19.10
C THR A 50 -27.17 8.31 20.22
N ARG A 51 -28.35 8.21 20.86
CA ARG A 51 -28.62 7.19 21.89
C ARG A 51 -28.51 5.78 21.32
N GLN A 52 -29.09 5.53 20.15
CA GLN A 52 -28.98 4.25 19.46
C GLN A 52 -27.51 3.85 19.24
N ALA A 53 -26.66 4.80 18.83
CA ALA A 53 -25.23 4.55 18.65
C ALA A 53 -24.51 4.32 19.98
N ALA A 54 -24.84 5.08 21.03
CA ALA A 54 -24.27 4.92 22.36
C ALA A 54 -24.60 3.54 22.95
N ASP A 55 -25.82 3.05 22.75
CA ASP A 55 -26.28 1.73 23.20
C ASP A 55 -25.51 0.57 22.53
N THR A 56 -24.76 0.82 21.45
CA THR A 56 -23.87 -0.20 20.85
C THR A 56 -22.61 -0.48 21.66
N GLY A 57 -22.26 0.40 22.62
CA GLY A 57 -21.02 0.35 23.38
C GLY A 57 -19.77 0.77 22.61
N LEU A 58 -19.90 1.18 21.34
CA LEU A 58 -18.82 1.78 20.55
C LEU A 58 -18.67 3.26 20.88
N LYS A 59 -17.48 3.82 20.64
CA LYS A 59 -17.30 5.28 20.76
C LYS A 59 -18.13 6.02 19.70
N VAL A 60 -18.86 7.06 20.10
CA VAL A 60 -19.75 7.81 19.21
C VAL A 60 -19.18 9.19 18.93
N ILE A 61 -18.95 9.47 17.65
CA ILE A 61 -18.57 10.78 17.14
C ILE A 61 -19.75 11.34 16.35
N CYS A 62 -20.28 12.48 16.76
CA CYS A 62 -21.35 13.17 16.04
C CYS A 62 -20.80 14.35 15.25
N THR A 63 -21.06 14.36 13.95
CA THR A 63 -20.51 15.34 13.01
C THR A 63 -21.64 15.93 12.16
N CYS A 64 -21.69 17.26 12.07
CA CYS A 64 -22.61 18.00 11.20
C CYS A 64 -21.80 18.96 10.31
N ARG A 65 -21.13 18.38 9.30
CA ARG A 65 -20.06 19.04 8.55
C ARG A 65 -20.56 20.19 7.68
N ASP A 66 -19.86 21.33 7.73
CA ASP A 66 -20.05 22.45 6.79
C ASP A 66 -19.75 22.02 5.34
N ARG A 67 -20.52 22.50 4.36
CA ARG A 67 -20.29 22.20 2.93
C ARG A 67 -18.92 22.70 2.45
N ARG A 68 -18.41 23.81 3.01
CA ARG A 68 -17.06 24.34 2.73
C ARG A 68 -15.95 23.40 3.17
N GLU A 69 -16.22 22.53 4.15
CA GLU A 69 -15.31 21.49 4.63
C GLU A 69 -15.75 20.07 4.24
N GLY A 70 -16.45 19.94 3.10
CA GLY A 70 -16.80 18.64 2.51
C GLY A 70 -18.10 18.02 3.02
N GLY A 71 -18.94 18.77 3.73
CA GLY A 71 -20.30 18.39 4.08
C GLY A 71 -21.25 18.32 2.87
N LYS A 72 -22.43 17.69 3.02
CA LYS A 72 -23.34 17.43 1.87
C LYS A 72 -24.58 18.32 1.80
N ASN A 73 -25.34 18.51 2.88
CA ASN A 73 -26.68 19.12 2.80
C ASN A 73 -26.80 20.60 3.18
N GLY A 74 -25.71 21.37 3.19
CA GLY A 74 -25.74 22.84 3.19
C GLY A 74 -26.61 23.51 4.27
N MET A 75 -26.62 22.96 5.49
CA MET A 75 -27.41 23.47 6.60
C MET A 75 -26.84 24.78 7.16
N SER A 76 -27.71 25.62 7.75
CA SER A 76 -27.28 26.87 8.38
C SER A 76 -26.33 26.61 9.54
N LYS A 77 -25.46 27.59 9.87
CA LYS A 77 -24.52 27.47 10.99
C LYS A 77 -25.28 27.15 12.28
N GLU A 78 -26.36 27.88 12.55
CA GLU A 78 -27.19 27.80 13.76
C GLU A 78 -27.81 26.42 13.95
N PHE A 79 -28.32 25.81 12.86
CA PHE A 79 -28.87 24.46 12.93
C PHE A 79 -27.77 23.43 13.16
N ARG A 80 -26.62 23.55 12.50
CA ARG A 80 -25.47 22.64 12.74
C ARG A 80 -25.00 22.72 14.20
N VAL A 81 -24.95 23.91 14.79
CA VAL A 81 -24.65 24.10 16.21
C VAL A 81 -25.66 23.35 17.09
N SER A 82 -26.95 23.52 16.81
CA SER A 82 -28.02 22.87 17.57
C SER A 82 -27.93 21.35 17.49
N VAL A 83 -27.57 20.80 16.33
CA VAL A 83 -27.34 19.36 16.13
C VAL A 83 -26.18 18.86 17.00
N LEU A 84 -25.04 19.56 17.02
CA LEU A 84 -23.89 19.14 17.83
C LEU A 84 -24.19 19.23 19.33
N ARG A 85 -24.87 20.30 19.77
CA ARG A 85 -25.29 20.43 21.17
C ARG A 85 -26.23 19.30 21.59
N GLU A 86 -27.26 19.03 20.79
CA GLU A 86 -28.21 17.96 21.09
C GLU A 86 -27.51 16.59 21.14
N ALA A 87 -26.56 16.34 20.24
CA ALA A 87 -25.76 15.11 20.24
C ALA A 87 -24.92 14.97 21.52
N ALA A 88 -24.22 16.03 21.96
CA ALA A 88 -23.45 16.01 23.20
C ALA A 88 -24.33 15.65 24.41
N LEU A 89 -25.49 16.30 24.53
CA LEU A 89 -26.47 16.04 25.60
C LEU A 89 -27.18 14.68 25.48
N SER A 90 -27.06 14.02 24.33
CA SER A 90 -27.72 12.74 24.03
C SER A 90 -26.80 11.53 24.13
N GLY A 91 -25.58 11.70 24.68
CA GLY A 91 -24.64 10.60 24.94
C GLY A 91 -23.60 10.37 23.84
N ALA A 92 -23.32 11.36 23.00
CA ALA A 92 -22.12 11.31 22.16
C ALA A 92 -20.85 11.36 23.04
N ASP A 93 -19.86 10.51 22.75
CA ASP A 93 -18.54 10.66 23.38
C ASP A 93 -17.79 11.87 22.80
N PHE A 94 -18.03 12.17 21.52
CA PHE A 94 -17.39 13.28 20.84
C PHE A 94 -18.33 14.02 19.90
N VAL A 95 -18.12 15.33 19.79
CA VAL A 95 -18.73 16.17 18.74
C VAL A 95 -17.63 16.82 17.90
N ASP A 96 -17.78 16.79 16.59
CA ASP A 96 -16.79 17.33 15.65
C ASP A 96 -17.22 18.70 15.11
N CYS A 97 -16.49 19.74 15.52
CA CYS A 97 -16.67 21.13 15.11
C CYS A 97 -15.51 21.58 14.23
N GLU A 98 -15.81 22.26 13.12
CA GLU A 98 -14.78 22.86 12.28
C GLU A 98 -14.12 24.05 12.99
N PHE A 99 -12.79 24.13 12.91
CA PHE A 99 -12.00 25.24 13.44
C PHE A 99 -12.36 26.57 12.79
N ALA A 100 -12.63 26.57 11.48
CA ALA A 100 -13.09 27.76 10.75
C ALA A 100 -14.42 28.32 11.26
N ASN A 101 -15.21 27.52 12.00
CA ASN A 101 -16.46 27.95 12.59
C ASN A 101 -16.34 28.19 14.12
N PHE A 102 -15.22 27.81 14.75
CA PHE A 102 -15.05 27.79 16.21
C PHE A 102 -14.77 29.18 16.80
N GLU A 103 -15.81 30.01 16.87
CA GLU A 103 -15.74 31.40 17.34
C GLU A 103 -17.06 31.85 17.98
N GLY A 104 -17.02 32.93 18.77
CA GLY A 104 -18.21 33.60 19.34
C GLY A 104 -19.15 32.66 20.09
N ASP A 105 -20.45 32.82 19.85
CA ASP A 105 -21.51 32.04 20.51
C ASP A 105 -21.41 30.54 20.25
N PHE A 106 -20.86 30.14 19.10
CA PHE A 106 -20.72 28.72 18.77
C PHE A 106 -19.67 28.04 19.67
N LYS A 107 -18.56 28.73 19.92
CA LYS A 107 -17.54 28.28 20.88
C LYS A 107 -18.15 28.13 22.27
N ASN A 108 -18.82 29.18 22.76
CA ASN A 108 -19.41 29.17 24.10
C ASN A 108 -20.41 28.02 24.29
N LEU A 109 -21.29 27.82 23.31
CA LEU A 109 -22.35 26.82 23.41
C LEU A 109 -21.83 25.38 23.38
N LEU A 110 -20.77 25.10 22.64
CA LEU A 110 -20.11 23.78 22.68
C LEU A 110 -19.34 23.58 24.00
N GLN A 111 -18.64 24.60 24.49
CA GLN A 111 -17.94 24.53 25.77
C GLN A 111 -18.90 24.31 26.94
N THR A 112 -20.09 24.92 26.91
CA THR A 112 -21.16 24.65 27.88
C THR A 112 -21.65 23.20 27.78
N ALA A 113 -21.86 22.67 26.57
CA ALA A 113 -22.29 21.29 26.39
C ALA A 113 -21.23 20.28 26.88
N GLU A 114 -19.93 20.56 26.69
CA GLU A 114 -18.84 19.77 27.28
C GLU A 114 -18.81 19.84 28.80
N ALA A 115 -19.15 21.00 29.40
CA ALA A 115 -19.22 21.12 30.87
C ALA A 115 -20.46 20.42 31.47
N GLU A 116 -21.53 20.28 30.69
CA GLU A 116 -22.80 19.66 31.09
C GLU A 116 -22.88 18.16 30.78
N SER A 117 -21.85 17.58 30.15
CA SER A 117 -21.82 16.16 29.74
C SER A 117 -20.42 15.57 29.80
N ASP A 118 -20.28 14.25 29.58
CA ASP A 118 -18.96 13.60 29.43
C ASP A 118 -18.42 13.70 27.98
N CYS A 119 -19.07 14.50 27.12
CA CYS A 119 -18.70 14.65 25.71
C CYS A 119 -17.45 15.51 25.55
N ARG A 120 -16.53 15.12 24.65
CA ARG A 120 -15.32 15.89 24.29
C ARG A 120 -15.42 16.50 22.90
N LEU A 121 -14.83 17.67 22.71
CA LEU A 121 -14.73 18.34 21.43
C LEU A 121 -13.64 17.72 20.55
N ILE A 122 -13.98 17.44 19.30
CA ILE A 122 -13.02 17.33 18.20
C ILE A 122 -13.02 18.66 17.46
N LEU A 123 -11.88 19.33 17.44
CA LEU A 123 -11.69 20.56 16.67
C LEU A 123 -11.00 20.21 15.36
N SER A 124 -11.72 20.31 14.24
CA SER A 124 -11.26 19.78 12.96
C SER A 124 -10.93 20.84 11.90
N ALA A 125 -9.99 20.55 11.02
CA ALA A 125 -9.67 21.35 9.85
C ALA A 125 -9.39 20.45 8.65
N HIS A 126 -9.95 20.80 7.50
CA HIS A 126 -9.82 20.02 6.26
C HIS A 126 -9.22 20.86 5.14
N ASN A 127 -8.25 20.31 4.41
CA ASN A 127 -7.75 20.88 3.17
C ASN A 127 -7.84 19.83 2.05
N PHE A 128 -8.77 20.00 1.12
CA PHE A 128 -8.99 19.04 0.03
C PHE A 128 -8.09 19.31 -1.19
N ASP A 129 -7.45 20.48 -1.25
CA ASP A 129 -6.67 20.94 -2.39
C ASP A 129 -5.16 20.67 -2.23
N GLY A 130 -4.71 20.30 -1.03
CA GLY A 130 -3.33 19.91 -0.77
C GLY A 130 -2.97 19.92 0.71
N ARG A 131 -1.67 20.04 1.00
CA ARG A 131 -1.15 20.20 2.36
C ARG A 131 -1.42 21.61 2.88
N PHE A 132 -1.52 21.75 4.20
CA PHE A 132 -1.32 23.04 4.85
C PHE A 132 0.13 23.52 4.67
N GLU A 133 0.35 24.84 4.64
CA GLU A 133 1.68 25.43 4.54
C GLU A 133 2.63 24.89 5.62
N SER A 134 2.14 24.87 6.87
CA SER A 134 2.75 24.16 7.99
C SER A 134 1.69 23.37 8.74
N LEU A 135 1.81 22.03 8.75
CA LEU A 135 0.92 21.20 9.56
C LEU A 135 1.18 21.43 11.04
N ARG A 136 2.45 21.62 11.43
CA ARG A 136 2.81 21.96 12.82
C ARG A 136 2.17 23.27 13.26
N GLY A 137 2.30 24.32 12.45
CA GLY A 137 1.72 25.63 12.74
C GLY A 137 0.20 25.59 12.81
N GLN A 138 -0.45 24.81 11.92
CA GLN A 138 -1.90 24.60 11.99
C GLN A 138 -2.31 23.89 13.29
N TYR A 139 -1.59 22.83 13.67
CA TYR A 139 -1.83 22.10 14.92
C TYR A 139 -1.69 23.00 16.14
N ASP A 140 -0.60 23.76 16.25
CA ASP A 140 -0.34 24.63 17.41
C ASP A 140 -1.41 25.74 17.54
N LYS A 141 -1.86 26.33 16.42
CA LYS A 141 -2.96 27.31 16.40
C LYS A 141 -4.27 26.72 16.94
N MET A 142 -4.63 25.52 16.48
CA MET A 142 -5.86 24.85 16.91
C MET A 142 -5.78 24.42 18.39
N GLN A 143 -4.64 23.88 18.82
CA GLN A 143 -4.39 23.49 20.20
C GLN A 143 -4.43 24.69 21.16
N GLN A 144 -3.95 25.86 20.74
CA GLN A 144 -4.06 27.09 21.53
C GLN A 144 -5.51 27.56 21.67
N ALA A 145 -6.32 27.41 20.62
CA ALA A 145 -7.71 27.84 20.63
C ALA A 145 -8.62 26.97 21.51
N ALA A 146 -8.31 25.67 21.61
CA ALA A 146 -9.02 24.69 22.43
C ALA A 146 -8.04 23.65 23.04
N PRO A 147 -7.44 23.94 24.22
CA PRO A 147 -6.41 23.09 24.84
C PRO A 147 -6.83 21.65 25.17
N ASP A 148 -8.10 21.42 25.49
CA ASP A 148 -8.60 20.10 25.90
C ASP A 148 -9.24 19.30 24.75
N ALA A 149 -9.38 19.93 23.58
CA ALA A 149 -10.00 19.31 22.41
C ALA A 149 -9.06 18.29 21.75
N VAL A 150 -9.67 17.31 21.09
CA VAL A 150 -8.98 16.42 20.16
C VAL A 150 -8.75 17.19 18.85
N ILE A 151 -7.50 17.51 18.52
CA ILE A 151 -7.20 18.25 17.29
C ILE A 151 -7.24 17.29 16.09
N LYS A 152 -8.07 17.59 15.09
CA LYS A 152 -8.20 16.79 13.88
C LYS A 152 -7.80 17.57 12.63
N ILE A 153 -6.78 17.13 11.92
CA ILE A 153 -6.34 17.74 10.67
C ILE A 153 -6.38 16.69 9.56
N ALA A 154 -7.12 16.96 8.50
CA ALA A 154 -7.16 16.12 7.31
C ALA A 154 -6.75 16.94 6.09
N TYR A 155 -5.80 16.44 5.31
CA TYR A 155 -5.29 17.16 4.12
C TYR A 155 -5.10 16.21 2.94
N GLN A 156 -5.24 16.70 1.72
CA GLN A 156 -4.93 15.94 0.51
C GLN A 156 -3.42 15.80 0.37
N ALA A 157 -2.93 14.57 0.29
CA ALA A 157 -1.54 14.29 -0.04
C ALA A 157 -1.47 13.69 -1.42
N ASP A 158 -0.72 14.34 -2.29
CA ASP A 158 -0.47 13.84 -3.63
C ASP A 158 0.70 12.86 -3.60
N ASN A 159 1.72 13.18 -2.79
CA ASN A 159 2.95 12.40 -2.64
C ASN A 159 3.15 11.88 -1.21
N ILE A 160 3.65 10.64 -1.09
CA ILE A 160 3.88 9.98 0.21
C ILE A 160 4.87 10.74 1.12
N ASN A 161 5.82 11.49 0.54
CA ASN A 161 6.74 12.35 1.27
C ASN A 161 6.02 13.42 2.11
N GLN A 162 4.82 13.84 1.70
CA GLN A 162 4.00 14.80 2.44
C GLN A 162 3.37 14.21 3.70
N CYS A 163 3.48 12.89 3.93
CA CYS A 163 2.94 12.22 5.11
C CYS A 163 3.87 12.31 6.34
N PHE A 164 5.17 12.57 6.15
CA PHE A 164 6.13 12.48 7.27
C PHE A 164 5.97 13.60 8.31
N GLU A 165 5.60 14.81 7.90
CA GLU A 165 5.33 15.89 8.85
C GLU A 165 4.14 15.56 9.76
N CYS A 166 3.12 14.85 9.24
CA CYS A 166 2.03 14.31 10.08
C CYS A 166 2.58 13.38 11.18
N PHE A 167 3.52 12.50 10.85
CA PHE A 167 4.15 11.61 11.83
C PHE A 167 4.89 12.39 12.91
N ASP A 168 5.63 13.42 12.51
CA ASP A 168 6.41 14.25 13.42
C ASP A 168 5.51 15.02 14.37
N VAL A 169 4.45 15.68 13.85
CA VAL A 169 3.50 16.41 14.70
C VAL A 169 2.82 15.46 15.69
N LEU A 170 2.37 14.28 15.23
CA LEU A 170 1.76 13.30 16.12
C LEU A 170 2.76 12.78 17.15
N LYS A 171 4.05 12.62 16.82
CA LYS A 171 5.06 12.10 17.76
C LYS A 171 5.26 13.01 18.98
N VAL A 172 5.16 14.32 18.81
CA VAL A 172 5.45 15.32 19.87
C VAL A 172 4.22 16.12 20.31
N ARG A 173 3.01 15.68 19.93
CA ARG A 173 1.76 16.31 20.33
C ARG A 173 1.58 16.31 21.85
N ARG A 174 0.81 17.28 22.38
CA ARG A 174 0.55 17.43 23.82
C ARG A 174 -0.80 16.86 24.27
N ALA A 175 -1.71 16.67 23.34
CA ALA A 175 -3.05 16.15 23.57
C ALA A 175 -3.41 15.09 22.52
N ASP A 176 -4.57 14.45 22.68
CA ASP A 176 -5.12 13.57 21.66
C ASP A 176 -5.25 14.31 20.34
N ALA A 177 -4.77 13.71 19.25
CA ALA A 177 -4.86 14.32 17.93
C ALA A 177 -5.06 13.27 16.85
N VAL A 178 -5.65 13.71 15.74
CA VAL A 178 -5.97 12.92 14.56
C VAL A 178 -5.43 13.66 13.35
N ILE A 179 -4.26 13.29 12.85
CA ILE A 179 -3.69 13.90 11.65
C ILE A 179 -3.63 12.84 10.57
N LEU A 180 -4.30 13.10 9.44
CA LEU A 180 -4.51 12.12 8.38
C LEU A 180 -4.24 12.75 7.02
N ALA A 181 -3.49 12.05 6.19
CA ALA A 181 -3.39 12.36 4.78
C ALA A 181 -4.49 11.62 4.00
N MET A 182 -5.23 12.34 3.17
CA MET A 182 -6.18 11.80 2.19
C MET A 182 -5.43 11.39 0.91
N GLY A 183 -6.13 10.67 0.05
CA GLY A 183 -5.59 10.17 -1.21
C GLY A 183 -4.87 8.83 -1.06
N GLU A 184 -4.40 8.30 -2.18
CA GLU A 184 -3.69 7.02 -2.24
C GLU A 184 -2.33 7.09 -1.53
N ALA A 185 -1.57 8.17 -1.76
CA ALA A 185 -0.32 8.44 -1.06
C ALA A 185 -0.49 8.54 0.47
N GLY A 186 -1.64 9.07 0.92
CA GLY A 186 -1.97 9.24 2.34
C GLY A 186 -2.30 7.96 3.10
N LYS A 187 -2.51 6.82 2.43
CA LYS A 187 -2.92 5.54 3.06
C LYS A 187 -2.01 5.10 4.20
N ILE A 188 -0.71 5.41 4.14
CA ILE A 188 0.25 5.09 5.18
C ILE A 188 -0.15 5.71 6.54
N THR A 189 -0.66 6.94 6.55
CA THR A 189 -1.11 7.63 7.79
C THR A 189 -2.28 6.91 8.46
N ARG A 190 -3.11 6.22 7.67
CA ARG A 190 -4.25 5.44 8.17
C ARG A 190 -3.82 4.11 8.76
N ILE A 191 -2.97 3.36 8.05
CA ILE A 191 -2.50 2.05 8.54
C ILE A 191 -1.66 2.22 9.81
N LEU A 192 -0.80 3.24 9.85
CA LEU A 192 0.13 3.46 10.95
C LEU A 192 -0.44 4.24 12.12
N ALA A 193 -1.72 4.64 12.08
CA ALA A 193 -2.36 5.41 13.14
C ALA A 193 -2.04 4.93 14.58
N PRO A 194 -2.08 3.62 14.91
CA PRO A 194 -1.70 3.12 16.23
C PRO A 194 -0.24 3.36 16.59
N LYS A 195 0.68 3.21 15.63
CA LYS A 195 2.12 3.38 15.83
C LYS A 195 2.54 4.84 15.99
N ILE A 196 1.92 5.74 15.23
CA ILE A 196 2.20 7.18 15.29
C ILE A 196 1.37 7.90 16.35
N GLY A 197 0.42 7.20 16.98
CA GLY A 197 -0.41 7.71 18.06
C GLY A 197 -1.60 8.57 17.62
N SER A 198 -2.08 8.44 16.38
CA SER A 198 -3.32 9.11 15.96
C SER A 198 -4.51 8.56 16.74
N PHE A 199 -5.28 9.40 17.43
CA PHE A 199 -6.33 8.97 18.36
C PHE A 199 -7.48 8.22 17.69
N PHE A 200 -7.82 8.61 16.46
CA PHE A 200 -8.78 7.94 15.59
C PHE A 200 -8.14 7.61 14.23
N CYS A 201 -8.71 6.62 13.54
CA CYS A 201 -8.48 6.38 12.13
C CYS A 201 -9.79 5.97 11.45
N TYR A 202 -10.00 6.39 10.20
CA TYR A 202 -11.25 6.15 9.48
C TYR A 202 -11.11 5.05 8.43
N ALA A 203 -12.00 4.05 8.49
CA ALA A 203 -12.09 2.95 7.53
C ALA A 203 -13.43 2.97 6.77
N SER A 204 -13.42 2.44 5.54
CA SER A 204 -14.64 2.30 4.74
C SER A 204 -15.33 0.96 5.00
N LYS A 205 -16.65 0.89 4.81
CA LYS A 205 -17.40 -0.37 4.85
C LYS A 205 -18.49 -0.41 3.79
N GLY A 206 -18.52 -1.50 3.02
CA GLY A 206 -19.47 -1.70 1.93
C GLY A 206 -19.22 -0.80 0.71
N GLY A 207 -17.95 -0.50 0.40
CA GLY A 207 -17.56 0.31 -0.76
C GLY A 207 -17.80 1.82 -0.64
N LYS A 208 -18.50 2.28 0.41
CA LYS A 208 -18.71 3.71 0.67
C LYS A 208 -17.49 4.30 1.39
N GLN A 209 -16.72 5.12 0.68
CA GLN A 209 -15.71 6.00 1.27
C GLN A 209 -16.32 7.37 1.54
N THR A 210 -16.05 7.96 2.71
CA THR A 210 -16.41 9.37 2.98
C THR A 210 -15.25 10.33 2.71
N ALA A 211 -14.04 9.82 2.55
CA ALA A 211 -12.85 10.57 2.17
C ALA A 211 -11.89 9.70 1.32
N PRO A 212 -11.12 10.30 0.39
CA PRO A 212 -10.14 9.58 -0.42
C PRO A 212 -9.10 8.83 0.43
N GLY A 213 -8.71 7.63 -0.03
CA GLY A 213 -7.71 6.79 0.63
C GLY A 213 -8.25 5.90 1.77
N GLN A 214 -9.55 5.90 2.06
CA GLN A 214 -10.12 5.05 3.11
C GLN A 214 -10.02 3.55 2.77
N ILE A 215 -9.27 2.83 3.59
CA ILE A 215 -9.08 1.38 3.47
C ILE A 215 -10.31 0.65 4.06
N PRO A 216 -10.81 -0.42 3.40
CA PRO A 216 -11.91 -1.21 3.93
C PRO A 216 -11.63 -1.76 5.34
N LEU A 217 -12.61 -1.70 6.24
CA LEU A 217 -12.54 -2.17 7.63
C LEU A 217 -11.98 -3.59 7.73
N LYS A 218 -12.45 -4.49 6.86
CA LYS A 218 -11.99 -5.88 6.79
C LYS A 218 -10.50 -5.98 6.45
N GLN A 219 -9.99 -5.10 5.58
CA GLN A 219 -8.57 -5.07 5.22
C GLN A 219 -7.74 -4.49 6.38
N MET A 220 -8.17 -3.41 7.02
CA MET A 220 -7.53 -2.87 8.23
C MET A 220 -7.38 -3.95 9.32
N LYS A 221 -8.47 -4.66 9.63
CA LYS A 221 -8.46 -5.69 10.69
C LYS A 221 -7.75 -6.99 10.29
N LYS A 222 -7.94 -7.49 9.07
CA LYS A 222 -7.45 -8.83 8.69
C LYS A 222 -6.11 -8.84 7.96
N LEU A 223 -5.84 -7.84 7.13
CA LEU A 223 -4.59 -7.76 6.37
C LEU A 223 -3.51 -7.04 7.18
N TYR A 224 -3.79 -5.81 7.61
CA TYR A 224 -2.81 -5.00 8.34
C TYR A 224 -2.79 -5.25 9.84
N ARG A 225 -3.78 -6.01 10.35
CA ARG A 225 -3.87 -6.36 11.77
C ARG A 225 -3.81 -5.11 12.65
N PHE A 226 -4.61 -4.11 12.29
CA PHE A 226 -4.58 -2.76 12.87
C PHE A 226 -4.47 -2.76 14.42
N ASN A 227 -5.20 -3.64 15.09
CA ASN A 227 -5.20 -3.75 16.55
C ASN A 227 -3.90 -4.31 17.16
N GLU A 228 -3.05 -4.96 16.37
CA GLU A 228 -1.75 -5.49 16.79
C GLU A 228 -0.61 -4.48 16.56
N ILE A 229 -0.87 -3.37 15.86
CA ILE A 229 0.14 -2.33 15.59
C ILE A 229 0.31 -1.44 16.84
N ASN A 230 1.55 -1.17 17.22
CA ASN A 230 1.93 -0.26 18.32
C ASN A 230 3.27 0.46 18.02
N GLU A 231 3.78 1.27 18.97
CA GLU A 231 5.04 2.02 18.78
C GLU A 231 6.25 1.14 18.45
N HIS A 232 6.29 -0.12 18.90
CA HIS A 232 7.39 -1.06 18.70
C HIS A 232 7.27 -1.89 17.42
N THR A 233 6.12 -1.87 16.75
CA THR A 233 5.92 -2.64 15.51
C THR A 233 6.95 -2.26 14.45
N GLU A 234 7.61 -3.26 13.88
CA GLU A 234 8.57 -3.08 12.80
C GLU A 234 7.86 -2.88 11.46
N LEU A 235 8.36 -1.93 10.66
CA LEU A 235 7.75 -1.59 9.39
C LEU A 235 8.56 -2.14 8.23
N TYR A 236 7.85 -2.74 7.29
CA TYR A 236 8.36 -3.12 5.97
C TYR A 236 7.41 -2.57 4.91
N GLY A 237 7.82 -2.50 3.65
CA GLY A 237 6.88 -2.08 2.60
C GLY A 237 7.35 -2.33 1.19
N ILE A 238 6.42 -2.20 0.25
CA ILE A 238 6.69 -2.24 -1.19
C ILE A 238 6.61 -0.82 -1.74
N ILE A 239 7.73 -0.32 -2.27
CA ILE A 239 7.83 0.95 -2.99
C ILE A 239 7.49 0.71 -4.46
N ALA A 240 6.46 1.38 -4.97
CA ALA A 240 5.98 1.20 -6.35
C ALA A 240 5.15 2.37 -6.87
N SER A 241 5.05 2.47 -8.20
CA SER A 241 4.00 3.24 -8.89
C SER A 241 3.52 2.48 -10.14
N PRO A 242 2.24 2.05 -10.22
CA PRO A 242 1.25 2.00 -9.14
C PRO A 242 1.55 0.87 -8.12
N VAL A 243 0.94 0.94 -6.92
CA VAL A 243 1.16 -0.05 -5.84
C VAL A 243 -0.04 -0.97 -5.56
N GLU A 244 -1.24 -0.60 -6.03
CA GLU A 244 -2.52 -1.17 -5.58
C GLU A 244 -2.69 -2.67 -5.85
N HIS A 245 -2.11 -3.15 -6.94
CA HIS A 245 -2.19 -4.55 -7.38
C HIS A 245 -1.11 -5.45 -6.75
N SER A 246 -0.22 -4.89 -5.93
CA SER A 246 0.85 -5.68 -5.31
C SER A 246 0.29 -6.74 -4.37
N MET A 247 0.73 -7.98 -4.57
CA MET A 247 0.46 -9.08 -3.65
C MET A 247 1.43 -9.12 -2.45
N SER A 248 2.47 -8.29 -2.43
CA SER A 248 3.47 -8.28 -1.35
C SER A 248 2.83 -8.02 0.02
N PRO A 249 1.98 -7.00 0.23
CA PRO A 249 1.31 -6.81 1.51
C PRO A 249 0.50 -8.05 1.95
N LEU A 250 -0.09 -8.80 1.02
CA LEU A 250 -0.84 -10.01 1.33
C LEU A 250 0.04 -11.14 1.87
N ILE A 251 1.15 -11.44 1.19
CA ILE A 251 2.00 -12.57 1.56
C ILE A 251 2.82 -12.26 2.82
N TYR A 252 3.41 -11.07 2.92
CA TYR A 252 4.27 -10.69 4.04
C TYR A 252 3.47 -10.57 5.35
N ASN A 253 2.33 -9.87 5.35
CA ASN A 253 1.51 -9.77 6.57
C ASN A 253 0.93 -11.12 6.99
N LYS A 254 0.65 -12.04 6.05
CA LYS A 254 0.22 -13.40 6.39
C LYS A 254 1.33 -14.26 6.96
N THR A 255 2.56 -14.05 6.54
CA THR A 255 3.76 -14.69 7.11
C THR A 255 4.01 -14.15 8.52
N PHE A 256 4.07 -12.82 8.69
CA PHE A 256 4.22 -12.20 10.01
C PHE A 256 3.14 -12.64 10.99
N LYS A 257 1.88 -12.76 10.55
CA LYS A 257 0.80 -13.30 11.38
C LYS A 257 1.03 -14.75 11.79
N LYS A 258 1.47 -15.60 10.86
CA LYS A 258 1.71 -17.03 11.12
C LYS A 258 2.84 -17.22 12.13
N GLU A 259 3.84 -16.35 12.11
CA GLU A 259 5.00 -16.38 13.00
C GLU A 259 4.80 -15.65 14.33
N GLY A 260 3.68 -14.95 14.52
CA GLY A 260 3.48 -14.09 15.69
C GLY A 260 4.39 -12.85 15.72
N SER A 261 4.93 -12.44 14.56
CA SER A 261 5.81 -11.26 14.46
C SER A 261 5.03 -9.95 14.59
N SER A 262 5.51 -9.06 15.46
CA SER A 262 5.05 -7.66 15.55
C SER A 262 5.66 -6.81 14.43
N SER A 263 5.25 -7.13 13.20
CA SER A 263 5.70 -6.45 11.99
C SER A 263 4.54 -6.22 11.03
N VAL A 264 4.56 -5.12 10.28
CA VAL A 264 3.55 -4.86 9.25
C VAL A 264 4.22 -4.50 7.93
N PHE A 265 3.67 -5.04 6.84
CA PHE A 265 4.12 -4.78 5.48
C PHE A 265 3.15 -3.84 4.76
N LEU A 266 3.63 -2.69 4.31
CA LEU A 266 2.84 -1.58 3.79
C LEU A 266 2.89 -1.47 2.25
N PRO A 267 1.79 -1.12 1.58
CA PRO A 267 1.86 -0.58 0.23
C PRO A 267 2.30 0.88 0.26
N LEU A 268 3.41 1.21 -0.38
CA LEU A 268 3.99 2.55 -0.43
C LEU A 268 3.94 3.06 -1.86
N LEU A 269 2.89 3.84 -2.17
CA LEU A 269 2.79 4.52 -3.46
C LEU A 269 3.78 5.67 -3.46
N LEU A 270 4.75 5.60 -4.36
CA LEU A 270 5.77 6.65 -4.50
C LEU A 270 5.80 7.07 -5.96
N GLU A 271 5.61 8.35 -6.24
CA GLU A 271 5.68 8.85 -7.61
C GLU A 271 7.05 8.64 -8.24
N GLU A 272 7.06 8.48 -9.55
CA GLU A 272 8.28 8.35 -10.33
C GLU A 272 9.24 9.54 -10.10
N GLY A 273 10.53 9.31 -10.28
CA GLY A 273 11.56 10.33 -10.13
C GLY A 273 12.58 10.02 -9.03
N THR A 274 13.84 10.36 -9.31
CA THR A 274 14.96 10.14 -8.41
C THR A 274 14.86 11.00 -7.15
N ASP A 275 14.42 12.26 -7.27
CA ASP A 275 14.29 13.16 -6.13
C ASP A 275 13.19 12.71 -5.16
N ASN A 276 12.05 12.27 -5.70
CA ASN A 276 10.97 11.67 -4.90
C ASN A 276 11.45 10.44 -4.11
N PHE A 277 12.24 9.59 -4.76
CA PHE A 277 12.81 8.40 -4.14
C PHE A 277 13.84 8.72 -3.06
N ASN A 278 14.76 9.63 -3.35
CA ASN A 278 15.76 10.10 -2.39
C ASN A 278 15.08 10.71 -1.17
N ALA A 279 14.12 11.63 -1.39
CA ALA A 279 13.36 12.26 -0.32
C ALA A 279 12.62 11.22 0.56
N PHE A 280 12.07 10.18 -0.04
CA PHE A 280 11.38 9.12 0.71
C PHE A 280 12.34 8.37 1.64
N LEU A 281 13.47 7.91 1.13
CA LEU A 281 14.45 7.20 1.96
C LEU A 281 15.11 8.13 2.98
N ASP A 282 15.43 9.37 2.63
CA ASP A 282 15.96 10.36 3.58
C ASP A 282 14.95 10.63 4.71
N ASN A 283 13.65 10.73 4.39
CA ASN A 283 12.59 10.87 5.38
C ASN A 283 12.46 9.66 6.31
N VAL A 284 12.63 8.44 5.77
CA VAL A 284 12.62 7.20 6.56
C VAL A 284 13.84 7.15 7.47
N LEU A 285 15.05 7.35 6.94
CA LEU A 285 16.31 7.19 7.66
C LEU A 285 16.50 8.25 8.74
N SER A 286 16.01 9.48 8.53
CA SER A 286 15.99 10.53 9.55
C SER A 286 15.00 10.28 10.68
N ARG A 287 14.13 9.27 10.58
CA ARG A 287 13.09 8.92 11.57
C ARG A 287 13.22 7.47 12.03
N PRO A 288 14.34 7.09 12.69
CA PRO A 288 14.57 5.70 13.12
C PRO A 288 13.49 5.18 14.09
N TRP A 289 12.78 6.08 14.79
CA TRP A 289 11.64 5.75 15.64
C TRP A 289 10.44 5.14 14.89
N LEU A 290 10.33 5.36 13.57
CA LEU A 290 9.37 4.65 12.72
C LEU A 290 9.77 3.18 12.53
N SER A 291 11.01 2.79 12.79
CA SER A 291 11.49 1.41 12.73
C SER A 291 11.17 0.71 11.39
N PHE A 292 11.33 1.41 10.27
CA PHE A 292 11.41 0.76 8.96
C PHE A 292 12.66 -0.10 8.89
N LYS A 293 12.49 -1.40 8.65
CA LYS A 293 13.56 -2.41 8.60
C LYS A 293 13.96 -2.75 7.16
N GLY A 294 13.07 -2.51 6.20
CA GLY A 294 13.41 -2.67 4.80
C GLY A 294 12.24 -2.59 3.85
N PHE A 295 12.57 -2.62 2.56
CA PHE A 295 11.65 -2.40 1.47
C PHE A 295 11.86 -3.42 0.37
N SER A 296 10.75 -3.91 -0.16
CA SER A 296 10.69 -4.35 -1.55
C SER A 296 10.63 -3.10 -2.43
N VAL A 297 11.26 -3.16 -3.59
CA VAL A 297 11.23 -2.10 -4.61
C VAL A 297 10.84 -2.71 -5.94
N THR A 298 9.80 -2.17 -6.57
CA THR A 298 9.42 -2.57 -7.93
C THR A 298 9.35 -1.36 -8.85
N LEU A 299 8.83 -1.57 -10.06
CA LEU A 299 8.67 -0.54 -11.07
C LEU A 299 8.05 0.75 -10.49
N PRO A 300 8.58 1.92 -10.89
CA PRO A 300 9.77 2.15 -11.73
C PRO A 300 11.09 2.27 -10.95
N HIS A 301 11.12 2.03 -9.64
CA HIS A 301 12.15 2.55 -8.73
C HIS A 301 13.40 1.68 -8.55
N LYS A 302 13.54 0.56 -9.26
CA LYS A 302 14.66 -0.37 -9.01
C LYS A 302 16.04 0.26 -9.30
N THR A 303 16.12 1.16 -10.27
CA THR A 303 17.33 1.93 -10.57
C THR A 303 17.54 3.04 -9.54
N ASN A 304 16.48 3.75 -9.13
CA ASN A 304 16.58 4.77 -8.08
C ASN A 304 17.08 4.17 -6.75
N ALA A 305 16.62 2.96 -6.41
CA ALA A 305 17.08 2.21 -5.25
C ALA A 305 18.56 1.83 -5.35
N PHE A 306 19.00 1.42 -6.55
CA PHE A 306 20.40 1.13 -6.83
C PHE A 306 21.28 2.37 -6.64
N ASP A 307 20.93 3.48 -7.30
CA ASP A 307 21.70 4.73 -7.24
C ASP A 307 21.75 5.30 -5.82
N TYR A 308 20.64 5.23 -5.09
CA TYR A 308 20.60 5.68 -3.70
C TYR A 308 21.51 4.84 -2.80
N ALA A 309 21.42 3.51 -2.88
CA ALA A 309 22.26 2.61 -2.10
C ALA A 309 23.75 2.73 -2.48
N ALA A 310 24.08 2.85 -3.77
CA ALA A 310 25.44 3.09 -4.24
C ALA A 310 26.07 4.36 -3.64
N ARG A 311 25.26 5.40 -3.42
CA ARG A 311 25.71 6.70 -2.90
C ARG A 311 25.75 6.77 -1.37
N LYS A 312 24.86 6.06 -0.68
CA LYS A 312 24.59 6.26 0.76
C LYS A 312 24.83 5.02 1.62
N GLY A 313 25.08 3.86 1.03
CA GLY A 313 25.21 2.58 1.73
C GLY A 313 26.02 1.58 0.93
N GLU A 314 25.53 0.34 0.88
CA GLU A 314 26.23 -0.78 0.23
C GLU A 314 25.33 -1.47 -0.80
N LEU A 315 25.97 -2.10 -1.78
CA LEU A 315 25.33 -2.97 -2.76
C LEU A 315 25.97 -4.35 -2.67
N THR A 316 25.15 -5.40 -2.73
CA THR A 316 25.69 -6.76 -2.91
C THR A 316 26.28 -6.91 -4.31
N GLU A 317 27.20 -7.86 -4.50
CA GLU A 317 27.82 -8.11 -5.81
C GLU A 317 26.78 -8.42 -6.90
N ARG A 318 25.70 -9.12 -6.54
CA ARG A 318 24.58 -9.37 -7.44
C ARG A 318 23.89 -8.08 -7.85
N ALA A 319 23.57 -7.20 -6.90
CA ALA A 319 22.94 -5.91 -7.19
C ALA A 319 23.85 -5.03 -8.06
N LYS A 320 25.16 -4.98 -7.77
CA LYS A 320 26.18 -4.27 -8.59
C LYS A 320 26.18 -4.77 -10.02
N LYS A 321 26.31 -6.09 -10.21
CA LYS A 321 26.35 -6.71 -11.54
C LYS A 321 25.07 -6.44 -12.34
N ILE A 322 23.91 -6.50 -11.69
CA ILE A 322 22.61 -6.29 -12.35
C ILE A 322 22.35 -4.81 -12.65
N GLY A 323 22.86 -3.89 -11.82
CA GLY A 323 22.58 -2.46 -11.94
C GLY A 323 21.13 -2.12 -11.55
N ALA A 324 20.55 -2.88 -10.61
CA ALA A 324 19.20 -2.65 -10.10
C ALA A 324 19.02 -3.29 -8.71
N VAL A 325 18.23 -2.65 -7.85
CA VAL A 325 17.88 -3.12 -6.50
C VAL A 325 16.38 -3.32 -6.40
N ASN A 326 15.93 -4.54 -6.05
CA ASN A 326 14.52 -4.81 -5.74
C ASN A 326 14.29 -5.00 -4.22
N THR A 327 15.35 -5.00 -3.42
CA THR A 327 15.32 -5.28 -1.98
C THR A 327 16.29 -4.34 -1.26
N LEU A 328 15.78 -3.48 -0.38
CA LEU A 328 16.58 -2.55 0.42
C LEU A 328 16.42 -2.89 1.90
N LYS A 329 17.52 -3.21 2.59
CA LYS A 329 17.54 -3.36 4.04
C LYS A 329 18.04 -2.06 4.66
N THR A 330 17.30 -1.50 5.61
CA THR A 330 17.63 -0.17 6.17
C THR A 330 18.81 -0.21 7.14
N SER A 331 19.02 -1.34 7.84
CA SER A 331 20.23 -1.54 8.65
C SER A 331 21.46 -1.52 7.75
N PHE A 332 22.37 -0.56 7.95
CA PHE A 332 23.55 -0.31 7.10
C PHE A 332 23.24 0.06 5.64
N LEU A 333 21.95 0.28 5.30
CA LEU A 333 21.46 0.58 3.95
C LEU A 333 22.09 -0.32 2.87
N ILE A 334 21.65 -1.58 2.81
CA ILE A 334 22.18 -2.57 1.87
C ILE A 334 21.14 -2.86 0.79
N GLY A 335 21.53 -2.69 -0.47
CA GLY A 335 20.74 -3.03 -1.66
C GLY A 335 21.08 -4.42 -2.23
N GLU A 336 20.03 -5.20 -2.48
CA GLU A 336 20.06 -6.55 -3.03
C GLU A 336 19.05 -6.68 -4.20
N ASN A 337 19.28 -7.67 -5.05
CA ASN A 337 18.38 -8.06 -6.13
C ASN A 337 17.97 -9.54 -6.00
N THR A 338 16.79 -9.77 -5.42
CA THR A 338 16.22 -11.12 -5.23
C THR A 338 15.44 -11.61 -6.44
N ASP A 339 15.19 -10.78 -7.45
CA ASP A 339 14.64 -11.25 -8.74
C ASP A 339 15.63 -12.20 -9.41
N TYR A 340 16.94 -12.02 -9.17
CA TYR A 340 17.99 -12.95 -9.59
C TYR A 340 17.69 -14.37 -9.09
N SER A 341 17.58 -14.54 -7.78
CA SER A 341 17.27 -15.83 -7.17
C SER A 341 15.86 -16.32 -7.56
N GLY A 342 14.94 -15.36 -7.77
CA GLY A 342 13.60 -15.61 -8.28
C GLY A 342 13.59 -16.28 -9.64
N ALA A 343 14.52 -15.93 -10.53
CA ALA A 343 14.68 -16.55 -11.83
C ALA A 343 15.55 -17.82 -11.77
N GLN A 344 16.69 -17.72 -11.09
CA GLN A 344 17.72 -18.76 -11.05
C GLN A 344 17.16 -20.08 -10.52
N ARG A 345 16.54 -20.09 -9.33
CA ARG A 345 16.17 -21.36 -8.69
C ARG A 345 15.07 -22.11 -9.43
N PRO A 346 13.97 -21.48 -9.89
CA PRO A 346 12.96 -22.19 -10.67
C PRO A 346 13.52 -22.76 -11.98
N LEU A 347 14.47 -22.06 -12.61
CA LEU A 347 15.15 -22.55 -13.81
C LEU A 347 16.06 -23.74 -13.50
N GLU A 348 16.86 -23.71 -12.43
CA GLU A 348 17.68 -24.84 -12.00
C GLU A 348 16.81 -26.04 -11.56
N GLU A 349 15.72 -25.81 -10.82
CA GLU A 349 14.75 -26.84 -10.44
C GLU A 349 14.13 -27.54 -11.67
N ALA A 350 13.93 -26.80 -12.77
CA ALA A 350 13.38 -27.33 -14.01
C ALA A 350 14.45 -27.97 -14.93
N ALA A 351 15.63 -27.37 -15.05
CA ALA A 351 16.67 -27.77 -16.01
C ALA A 351 17.68 -28.78 -15.43
N GLY A 352 17.85 -28.83 -14.11
CA GLY A 352 19.00 -29.47 -13.47
C GLY A 352 20.22 -28.54 -13.51
N GLU A 353 20.97 -28.59 -14.61
CA GLU A 353 22.16 -27.75 -14.86
C GLU A 353 21.89 -26.79 -16.04
N LEU A 354 22.30 -25.52 -15.91
CA LEU A 354 22.10 -24.52 -16.97
C LEU A 354 23.36 -24.28 -17.82
N ASN A 355 24.50 -24.84 -17.41
CA ASN A 355 25.79 -24.62 -18.05
C ASN A 355 25.79 -25.17 -19.49
N GLY A 356 26.19 -24.32 -20.44
CA GLY A 356 26.19 -24.63 -21.88
C GLY A 356 24.82 -24.66 -22.55
N MET A 357 23.71 -24.51 -21.81
CA MET A 357 22.39 -24.52 -22.43
C MET A 357 22.16 -23.29 -23.30
N LYS A 358 21.54 -23.49 -24.46
CA LYS A 358 21.13 -22.38 -25.33
C LYS A 358 19.83 -21.76 -24.84
N THR A 359 19.87 -20.47 -24.52
CA THR A 359 18.75 -19.78 -23.89
C THR A 359 18.33 -18.52 -24.66
N ALA A 360 17.02 -18.38 -24.85
CA ALA A 360 16.42 -17.18 -25.43
C ALA A 360 15.73 -16.36 -24.34
N VAL A 361 16.13 -15.11 -24.15
CA VAL A 361 15.48 -14.19 -23.22
C VAL A 361 14.71 -13.14 -24.00
N LEU A 362 13.38 -13.12 -23.86
CA LEU A 362 12.50 -12.20 -24.57
C LEU A 362 12.28 -10.94 -23.70
N GLY A 363 12.75 -9.80 -24.18
CA GLY A 363 12.70 -8.50 -23.51
C GLY A 363 14.06 -8.06 -22.95
N ALA A 364 14.21 -6.74 -22.79
CA ALA A 364 15.41 -6.11 -22.22
C ALA A 364 15.04 -5.14 -21.07
N GLY A 365 14.01 -5.48 -20.29
CA GLY A 365 13.52 -4.70 -19.15
C GLY A 365 14.16 -5.10 -17.82
N GLY A 366 13.62 -4.60 -16.70
CA GLY A 366 14.17 -4.88 -15.36
C GLY A 366 14.18 -6.37 -14.98
N ALA A 367 13.13 -7.14 -15.34
CA ALA A 367 13.12 -8.59 -15.12
C ALA A 367 14.18 -9.30 -15.98
N ALA A 368 14.36 -8.86 -17.23
CA ALA A 368 15.37 -9.42 -18.13
C ALA A 368 16.78 -9.25 -17.58
N LYS A 369 17.11 -8.11 -16.97
CA LYS A 369 18.43 -7.90 -16.34
C LYS A 369 18.74 -8.98 -15.30
N ALA A 370 17.79 -9.31 -14.44
CA ALA A 370 17.95 -10.32 -13.40
C ALA A 370 18.01 -11.76 -13.98
N VAL A 371 17.17 -12.05 -14.98
CA VAL A 371 17.17 -13.35 -15.68
C VAL A 371 18.47 -13.58 -16.45
N VAL A 372 18.93 -12.61 -17.23
CA VAL A 372 20.18 -12.69 -18.00
C VAL A 372 21.37 -12.85 -17.05
N ALA A 373 21.41 -12.10 -15.95
CA ALA A 373 22.43 -12.27 -14.93
C ALA A 373 22.45 -13.71 -14.37
N ALA A 374 21.28 -14.25 -14.00
CA ALA A 374 21.16 -15.60 -13.47
C ALA A 374 21.61 -16.67 -14.47
N LEU A 375 21.20 -16.56 -15.73
CA LEU A 375 21.57 -17.51 -16.78
C LEU A 375 23.08 -17.45 -17.11
N THR A 376 23.63 -16.25 -17.31
CA THR A 376 25.06 -16.08 -17.63
C THR A 376 25.97 -16.50 -16.48
N ASP A 377 25.61 -16.21 -15.23
CA ASP A 377 26.35 -16.68 -14.04
C ASP A 377 26.41 -18.21 -13.93
N LYS A 378 25.44 -18.90 -14.54
CA LYS A 378 25.35 -20.36 -14.56
C LYS A 378 25.93 -20.99 -15.82
N GLY A 379 26.58 -20.18 -16.66
CA GLY A 379 27.28 -20.65 -17.86
C GLY A 379 26.35 -20.92 -19.06
N ALA A 380 25.10 -20.46 -19.02
CA ALA A 380 24.20 -20.60 -20.16
C ALA A 380 24.61 -19.69 -21.33
N GLU A 381 24.42 -20.17 -22.57
CA GLU A 381 24.58 -19.37 -23.77
C GLU A 381 23.32 -18.52 -23.98
N VAL A 382 23.38 -17.22 -23.64
CA VAL A 382 22.22 -16.33 -23.67
C VAL A 382 22.14 -15.54 -24.98
N THR A 383 20.96 -15.56 -25.62
CA THR A 383 20.57 -14.62 -26.67
C THR A 383 19.36 -13.79 -26.22
N ILE A 384 19.51 -12.47 -26.19
CA ILE A 384 18.48 -11.53 -25.79
C ILE A 384 17.71 -11.06 -27.03
N PHE A 385 16.40 -11.27 -27.04
CA PHE A 385 15.51 -10.82 -28.10
C PHE A 385 14.67 -9.65 -27.62
N ASN A 386 14.73 -8.51 -28.30
CA ASN A 386 13.89 -7.36 -27.93
C ASN A 386 13.33 -6.63 -29.15
N ARG A 387 12.22 -5.91 -28.96
CA ARG A 387 11.64 -5.07 -30.02
C ARG A 387 12.59 -3.93 -30.41
N THR A 388 13.20 -3.30 -29.41
CA THR A 388 14.20 -2.24 -29.61
C THR A 388 15.58 -2.86 -29.49
N LEU A 389 16.26 -3.08 -30.62
CA LEU A 389 17.54 -3.79 -30.70
C LEU A 389 18.61 -3.18 -29.78
N SER A 390 18.76 -1.86 -29.79
CA SER A 390 19.76 -1.15 -28.96
C SER A 390 19.63 -1.42 -27.46
N LYS A 391 18.42 -1.71 -26.96
CA LYS A 391 18.24 -2.12 -25.55
C LYS A 391 18.73 -3.54 -25.28
N ALA A 392 18.56 -4.45 -26.25
CA ALA A 392 19.12 -5.80 -26.14
C ALA A 392 20.63 -5.78 -26.27
N GLU A 393 21.20 -5.00 -27.20
CA GLU A 393 22.65 -4.84 -27.38
C GLU A 393 23.31 -4.29 -26.12
N ALA A 394 22.78 -3.21 -25.53
CA ALA A 394 23.31 -2.65 -24.29
C ALA A 394 23.29 -3.66 -23.12
N LEU A 395 22.23 -4.49 -23.05
CA LEU A 395 22.15 -5.53 -22.03
C LEU A 395 23.10 -6.70 -22.33
N ALA A 396 23.25 -7.08 -23.60
CA ALA A 396 24.14 -8.14 -24.01
C ALA A 396 25.61 -7.77 -23.79
N GLU A 397 26.00 -6.53 -24.07
CA GLU A 397 27.32 -5.99 -23.76
C GLU A 397 27.62 -6.06 -22.26
N GLN A 398 26.65 -5.66 -21.42
CA GLN A 398 26.80 -5.72 -19.95
C GLN A 398 27.10 -7.13 -19.43
N PHE A 399 26.56 -8.17 -20.06
CA PHE A 399 26.67 -9.55 -19.59
C PHE A 399 27.53 -10.46 -20.48
N GLY A 400 28.14 -9.90 -21.53
CA GLY A 400 28.98 -10.66 -22.47
C GLY A 400 28.23 -11.74 -23.26
N CYS A 401 26.99 -11.47 -23.68
CA CYS A 401 26.14 -12.42 -24.39
C CYS A 401 25.67 -11.89 -25.76
N LYS A 402 24.72 -12.57 -26.42
CA LYS A 402 24.23 -12.21 -27.76
C LYS A 402 22.97 -11.37 -27.68
N ALA A 403 22.77 -10.46 -28.63
CA ALA A 403 21.54 -9.71 -28.82
C ALA A 403 20.96 -9.94 -30.22
N CYS A 404 19.65 -9.94 -30.32
CA CYS A 404 18.92 -10.03 -31.57
C CYS A 404 17.62 -9.23 -31.49
N GLN A 405 17.12 -8.79 -32.64
CA GLN A 405 15.79 -8.18 -32.72
C GLN A 405 14.73 -9.28 -32.82
N ILE A 406 13.64 -9.15 -32.05
CA ILE A 406 12.64 -10.23 -31.89
C ILE A 406 12.00 -10.70 -33.21
N GLY A 407 11.93 -9.84 -34.24
CA GLY A 407 11.42 -10.19 -35.56
C GLY A 407 12.32 -11.11 -36.39
N TYR A 408 13.55 -11.37 -35.92
CA TYR A 408 14.52 -12.26 -36.56
C TYR A 408 14.76 -13.51 -35.71
N PHE A 409 13.76 -13.97 -34.95
CA PHE A 409 13.88 -15.20 -34.18
C PHE A 409 14.29 -16.34 -35.15
N PRO A 410 15.50 -16.92 -35.01
CA PRO A 410 16.09 -17.70 -36.08
C PRO A 410 15.33 -19.01 -36.27
N MET A 411 14.75 -19.20 -37.45
CA MET A 411 14.16 -20.49 -37.85
C MET A 411 15.25 -21.57 -37.79
N GLY A 412 15.04 -22.59 -36.95
CA GLY A 412 15.91 -23.76 -36.86
C GLY A 412 16.97 -23.71 -35.74
N GLU A 413 17.11 -22.60 -35.02
CA GLU A 413 17.94 -22.60 -33.80
C GLU A 413 17.18 -23.23 -32.63
N ALA A 414 17.79 -24.24 -32.01
CA ALA A 414 17.23 -24.96 -30.88
C ALA A 414 17.57 -24.25 -29.56
N PHE A 415 16.59 -23.59 -28.95
CA PHE A 415 16.71 -23.08 -27.58
C PHE A 415 16.15 -24.11 -26.59
N GLU A 416 16.97 -24.48 -25.62
CA GLU A 416 16.60 -25.41 -24.54
C GLU A 416 15.80 -24.70 -23.44
N VAL A 417 16.01 -23.39 -23.28
CA VAL A 417 15.24 -22.54 -22.37
C VAL A 417 14.80 -21.26 -23.08
N VAL A 418 13.52 -20.93 -22.99
CA VAL A 418 12.94 -19.67 -23.47
C VAL A 418 12.29 -18.95 -22.30
N VAL A 419 12.74 -17.72 -22.02
CA VAL A 419 12.23 -16.93 -20.88
C VAL A 419 11.56 -15.64 -21.37
N ASN A 420 10.25 -15.51 -21.15
CA ASN A 420 9.53 -14.25 -21.39
C ASN A 420 9.69 -13.28 -20.22
N CYS A 421 10.43 -12.20 -20.45
CA CYS A 421 10.61 -11.08 -19.52
C CYS A 421 9.82 -9.83 -19.94
N THR A 422 8.95 -9.92 -20.96
CA THR A 422 8.07 -8.84 -21.38
C THR A 422 6.76 -8.84 -20.58
N SER A 423 5.97 -7.79 -20.74
CA SER A 423 4.61 -7.73 -20.17
C SER A 423 3.53 -8.33 -21.09
N LEU A 424 3.89 -8.96 -22.22
CA LEU A 424 2.93 -9.58 -23.13
C LEU A 424 2.31 -10.82 -22.47
N GLY A 425 0.99 -10.96 -22.59
CA GLY A 425 0.21 -11.99 -21.91
C GLY A 425 -0.31 -11.55 -20.53
N MET A 426 0.14 -10.41 -20.00
CA MET A 426 -0.34 -9.90 -18.71
C MET A 426 -1.74 -9.29 -18.83
N SER A 427 -2.59 -9.53 -17.83
CA SER A 427 -3.92 -8.92 -17.73
C SER A 427 -3.85 -7.39 -17.86
N PRO A 428 -4.73 -6.74 -18.64
CA PRO A 428 -5.90 -7.32 -19.34
C PRO A 428 -5.60 -7.89 -20.74
N LYS A 429 -4.36 -7.80 -21.25
CA LYS A 429 -3.98 -8.23 -22.60
C LYS A 429 -3.53 -9.69 -22.63
N VAL A 430 -4.42 -10.58 -22.19
CA VAL A 430 -4.13 -12.01 -21.97
C VAL A 430 -3.90 -12.83 -23.25
N GLU A 431 -4.40 -12.35 -24.39
CA GLU A 431 -4.25 -13.00 -25.70
C GLU A 431 -2.93 -12.70 -26.42
N ALA A 432 -2.09 -11.83 -25.85
CA ALA A 432 -0.81 -11.49 -26.44
C ALA A 432 0.24 -12.60 -26.15
N CYS A 433 1.00 -12.98 -27.18
CA CYS A 433 2.12 -13.92 -27.08
C CYS A 433 3.39 -13.22 -27.58
N PRO A 434 4.56 -13.35 -26.91
CA PRO A 434 5.77 -12.63 -27.29
C PRO A 434 6.47 -13.22 -28.53
N ILE A 435 6.17 -14.48 -28.89
CA ILE A 435 6.76 -15.20 -30.03
C ILE A 435 5.70 -16.09 -30.68
N ASP A 436 5.98 -16.53 -31.91
CA ASP A 436 5.28 -17.66 -32.51
C ASP A 436 5.76 -18.96 -31.86
N THR A 437 4.83 -19.75 -31.30
CA THR A 437 5.16 -20.96 -30.55
C THR A 437 5.57 -22.13 -31.43
N THR A 438 5.43 -22.01 -32.76
CA THR A 438 6.02 -22.97 -33.72
C THR A 438 7.56 -23.01 -33.67
N PHE A 439 8.21 -21.98 -33.09
CA PHE A 439 9.65 -21.98 -32.84
C PHE A 439 10.07 -22.77 -31.58
N LEU A 440 9.13 -23.15 -30.74
CA LEU A 440 9.41 -23.92 -29.53
C LEU A 440 9.64 -25.39 -29.88
N GLN A 441 10.55 -26.03 -29.15
CA GLN A 441 10.89 -27.44 -29.34
C GLN A 441 10.31 -28.31 -28.24
N LYS A 442 9.97 -29.55 -28.58
CA LYS A 442 9.54 -30.55 -27.61
C LYS A 442 10.60 -30.71 -26.52
N GLY A 443 10.19 -30.62 -25.26
CA GLY A 443 11.05 -30.77 -24.09
C GLY A 443 11.79 -29.51 -23.62
N CYS A 444 11.81 -28.42 -24.41
CA CYS A 444 12.40 -27.16 -23.96
C CYS A 444 11.64 -26.58 -22.77
N ILE A 445 12.29 -25.76 -21.95
CA ILE A 445 11.66 -25.06 -20.82
C ILE A 445 11.14 -23.73 -21.31
N VAL A 446 9.87 -23.43 -21.04
CA VAL A 446 9.29 -22.12 -21.34
C VAL A 446 8.91 -21.44 -20.04
N PHE A 447 9.67 -20.43 -19.63
CA PHE A 447 9.44 -19.68 -18.41
C PHE A 447 8.81 -18.33 -18.73
N ASP A 448 7.60 -18.09 -18.23
CA ASP A 448 6.96 -16.78 -18.34
C ASP A 448 7.04 -16.03 -17.02
N THR A 449 7.65 -14.84 -16.98
CA THR A 449 7.71 -14.01 -15.76
C THR A 449 6.36 -13.37 -15.41
N VAL A 450 5.40 -13.37 -16.35
CA VAL A 450 4.03 -12.96 -16.09
C VAL A 450 3.33 -13.98 -15.18
N TYR A 451 2.78 -13.50 -14.07
CA TYR A 451 2.07 -14.35 -13.09
C TYR A 451 0.56 -14.10 -13.04
N ASN A 452 0.06 -13.08 -13.74
CA ASN A 452 -1.35 -12.75 -13.82
C ASN A 452 -1.77 -12.52 -15.29
N PRO A 453 -2.44 -13.49 -15.94
CA PRO A 453 -2.98 -14.73 -15.38
C PRO A 453 -1.90 -15.78 -15.07
N PRO A 454 -2.21 -16.83 -14.26
CA PRO A 454 -1.27 -17.93 -13.98
C PRO A 454 -0.91 -18.75 -15.22
N GLU A 455 -1.85 -18.88 -16.16
CA GLU A 455 -1.68 -19.58 -17.44
C GLU A 455 -1.79 -18.56 -18.56
N THR A 456 -0.66 -18.02 -19.01
CA THR A 456 -0.60 -17.13 -20.17
C THR A 456 -0.80 -17.91 -21.46
N ARG A 457 -1.11 -17.20 -22.55
CA ARG A 457 -1.18 -17.80 -23.89
C ARG A 457 0.11 -18.53 -24.26
N LEU A 458 1.27 -17.92 -23.96
CA LEU A 458 2.59 -18.52 -24.18
C LEU A 458 2.72 -19.89 -23.49
N LEU A 459 2.35 -19.98 -22.21
CA LEU A 459 2.47 -21.24 -21.45
C LEU A 459 1.52 -22.32 -21.98
N LYS A 460 0.29 -21.95 -22.35
CA LYS A 460 -0.70 -22.89 -22.91
C LYS A 460 -0.25 -23.46 -24.25
N GLU A 461 0.23 -22.60 -25.14
CA GLU A 461 0.72 -23.01 -26.45
C GLU A 461 2.06 -23.78 -26.34
N ALA A 462 2.92 -23.43 -25.37
CA ALA A 462 4.13 -24.19 -25.05
C ALA A 462 3.81 -25.63 -24.63
N GLU A 463 2.77 -25.83 -23.82
CA GLU A 463 2.33 -27.18 -23.44
C GLU A 463 1.85 -27.99 -24.66
N GLN A 464 1.13 -27.36 -25.59
CA GLN A 464 0.62 -28.02 -26.81
C GLN A 464 1.73 -28.55 -27.73
N VAL A 465 2.88 -27.87 -27.78
CA VAL A 465 4.05 -28.32 -28.54
C VAL A 465 4.93 -29.32 -27.77
N GLY A 466 4.54 -29.68 -26.55
CA GLY A 466 5.27 -30.61 -25.68
C GLY A 466 6.48 -30.00 -24.98
N ALA A 467 6.53 -28.68 -24.83
CA ALA A 467 7.50 -28.00 -23.98
C ALA A 467 7.09 -28.11 -22.49
N ARG A 468 7.98 -27.67 -21.59
CA ARG A 468 7.79 -27.70 -20.14
C ARG A 468 7.50 -26.29 -19.63
N PRO A 469 6.22 -25.92 -19.41
CA PRO A 469 5.86 -24.58 -18.97
C PRO A 469 6.24 -24.33 -17.51
N LEU A 470 6.82 -23.18 -17.24
CA LEU A 470 7.13 -22.66 -15.91
C LEU A 470 6.46 -21.29 -15.76
N GLY A 471 5.54 -21.17 -14.80
CA GLY A 471 4.73 -19.95 -14.65
C GLY A 471 5.37 -18.88 -13.76
N GLY A 472 4.99 -17.62 -13.95
CA GLY A 472 5.58 -16.48 -13.24
C GLY A 472 5.32 -16.47 -11.74
N ILE A 473 4.37 -17.27 -11.27
CA ILE A 473 4.14 -17.49 -9.84
C ILE A 473 5.39 -18.07 -9.17
N GLU A 474 6.14 -18.94 -9.84
CA GLU A 474 7.36 -19.53 -9.27
C GLU A 474 8.43 -18.46 -9.06
N MET A 475 8.62 -17.56 -10.04
CA MET A 475 9.49 -16.39 -9.87
C MET A 475 9.04 -15.51 -8.70
N PHE A 476 7.75 -15.15 -8.69
CA PHE A 476 7.18 -14.25 -7.70
C PHE A 476 7.31 -14.79 -6.27
N VAL A 477 7.03 -16.08 -6.08
CA VAL A 477 7.17 -16.77 -4.80
C VAL A 477 8.63 -16.84 -4.39
N GLN A 478 9.51 -17.26 -5.30
CA GLN A 478 10.92 -17.45 -4.97
C GLN A 478 11.64 -16.14 -4.64
N GLN A 479 11.40 -15.06 -5.40
CA GLN A 479 11.99 -13.76 -5.06
C GLN A 479 11.47 -13.23 -3.71
N ALA A 480 10.20 -13.50 -3.37
CA ALA A 480 9.61 -13.07 -2.11
C ALA A 480 10.19 -13.82 -0.91
N VAL A 481 10.45 -15.12 -1.05
CA VAL A 481 11.13 -15.91 -0.01
C VAL A 481 12.52 -15.34 0.26
N GLU A 482 13.32 -15.14 -0.79
CA GLU A 482 14.69 -14.64 -0.64
C GLU A 482 14.73 -13.21 -0.07
N GLN A 483 13.77 -12.38 -0.49
CA GLN A 483 13.63 -11.02 0.04
C GLN A 483 13.22 -11.03 1.52
N TYR A 484 12.26 -11.86 1.91
CA TYR A 484 11.89 -12.03 3.32
C TYR A 484 13.09 -12.47 4.16
N ASN A 485 13.83 -13.47 3.69
CA ASN A 485 15.01 -13.99 4.36
C ASN A 485 16.08 -12.92 4.53
N PHE A 486 16.37 -12.15 3.48
CA PHE A 486 17.35 -11.07 3.51
C PHE A 486 16.94 -9.94 4.47
N LEU A 487 15.69 -9.50 4.39
CA LEU A 487 15.18 -8.38 5.18
C LEU A 487 15.06 -8.72 6.66
N THR A 488 14.55 -9.91 6.99
CA THR A 488 14.16 -10.29 8.36
C THR A 488 15.18 -11.19 9.07
N GLY A 489 16.05 -11.87 8.31
CA GLY A 489 16.92 -12.93 8.83
C GLY A 489 16.20 -14.24 9.16
N ARG A 490 14.93 -14.40 8.76
CA ARG A 490 14.08 -15.57 9.07
C ARG A 490 13.64 -16.26 7.79
N GLU A 491 13.32 -17.55 7.86
CA GLU A 491 12.90 -18.31 6.68
C GLU A 491 11.40 -18.15 6.36
N MET A 492 11.08 -17.74 5.13
CA MET A 492 9.71 -17.71 4.64
C MET A 492 9.28 -19.07 4.09
N ASN A 493 8.15 -19.61 4.57
CA ASN A 493 7.59 -20.87 4.06
C ASN A 493 7.04 -20.73 2.62
N LYS A 494 7.79 -21.23 1.62
CA LYS A 494 7.50 -21.19 0.17
C LYS A 494 6.10 -21.73 -0.18
N ASP A 495 5.75 -22.91 0.32
CA ASP A 495 4.46 -23.57 0.01
C ASP A 495 3.25 -22.80 0.55
N TYR A 496 3.38 -22.27 1.77
CA TYR A 496 2.33 -21.50 2.41
C TYR A 496 2.00 -20.26 1.59
N ILE A 497 3.02 -19.50 1.18
CA ILE A 497 2.82 -18.26 0.42
C ILE A 497 2.32 -18.54 -1.00
N ARG A 498 2.84 -19.59 -1.67
CA ARG A 498 2.36 -20.04 -2.99
C ARG A 498 0.86 -20.34 -2.95
N LYS A 499 0.39 -21.09 -1.95
CA LYS A 499 -1.05 -21.34 -1.73
C LYS A 499 -1.86 -20.06 -1.52
N LYS A 500 -1.31 -19.04 -0.84
CA LYS A 500 -2.01 -17.76 -0.63
C LYS A 500 -2.11 -16.93 -1.91
N VAL A 501 -1.07 -16.93 -2.74
CA VAL A 501 -1.03 -16.25 -4.04
C VAL A 501 -2.06 -16.87 -4.98
N LEU A 502 -2.03 -18.19 -5.18
CA LEU A 502 -2.98 -18.90 -6.03
C LEU A 502 -4.44 -18.68 -5.60
N LYS A 503 -4.71 -18.73 -4.29
CA LYS A 503 -6.06 -18.44 -3.78
C LYS A 503 -6.50 -17.00 -4.07
N LYS A 504 -5.58 -16.04 -4.08
CA LYS A 504 -5.91 -14.63 -4.36
C LYS A 504 -6.17 -14.37 -5.84
N ILE A 505 -5.41 -15.02 -6.73
CA ILE A 505 -5.59 -14.86 -8.18
C ILE A 505 -6.92 -15.46 -8.65
N LYS A 506 -7.42 -16.51 -7.99
CA LYS A 506 -8.73 -17.13 -8.27
C LYS A 506 -9.94 -16.33 -7.74
N GLN A 507 -9.74 -15.23 -7.01
CA GLN A 507 -10.79 -14.40 -6.38
C GLN A 507 -10.88 -13.04 -7.05
#